data_AF-A0A959H0B8-F1
#
_entry.id   AF-A0A959H0B8-F1
#
_cell.length_a   1.000
_cell.length_b   1.000
_cell.length_c   1.000
_cell.angle_alpha   90.00
_cell.angle_beta   90.00
_cell.angle_gamma   90.00
#
_symmetry.space_group_name_H-M   'P 1'
#
loop_
_entity.id
_entity.type
_entity.pdbx_description
1 polymer ?
#
loop_
_entity_poly.entity_id
_entity_poly.type
_entity_poly.pdbx_seq_one_letter_code
_entity_poly.pdbx_strand_id
1 'polypeptide(L)'
;YLFCGVGAFALHVGVQWWELTEMGIDPTTWGGPMLGASGAIFGIMVAFAYLFPNQVISLLFPPVSLKAKYFVPIMAGLELFYGVKGHSTGIAHFAHLGGAVFGFILIMIWYKGRIR
;
A
#
# COMPACT_ATOMS: atom_id res chain seq x y z
N TYR A 1 1.66 11.51 -4.18
CA TYR A 1 0.45 10.86 -4.73
C TYR A 1 0.77 10.08 -6.01
N LEU A 2 1.07 10.73 -7.14
CA LEU A 2 1.28 10.05 -8.43
C LEU A 2 2.34 8.93 -8.36
N PHE A 3 3.50 9.22 -7.77
CA PHE A 3 4.56 8.22 -7.58
C PHE A 3 4.09 6.98 -6.79
N CYS A 4 3.32 7.19 -5.73
CA CYS A 4 2.73 6.10 -4.94
C CYS A 4 1.69 5.32 -5.76
N GLY A 5 0.91 6.00 -6.62
CA GLY A 5 -0.06 5.37 -7.51
C GLY A 5 0.61 4.48 -8.56
N VAL A 6 1.72 4.92 -9.14
CA VAL A 6 2.54 4.10 -10.05
C VAL A 6 3.10 2.89 -9.30
N GLY A 7 3.62 3.08 -8.08
CA GLY A 7 4.10 1.98 -7.26
C GLY A 7 3.01 0.96 -6.88
N ALA A 8 1.81 1.45 -6.56
CA ALA A 8 0.65 0.63 -6.28
C ALA A 8 0.27 -0.25 -7.48
N PHE A 9 0.17 0.34 -8.66
CA PHE A 9 -0.11 -0.39 -9.89
C PHE A 9 0.98 -1.40 -10.22
N ALA A 10 2.25 -0.98 -10.19
CA ALA A 10 3.38 -1.82 -10.55
C ALA A 10 3.50 -3.05 -9.66
N LEU A 11 3.39 -2.90 -8.33
CA LEU A 11 3.49 -4.05 -7.43
C LEU A 11 2.29 -4.98 -7.59
N HIS A 12 1.07 -4.44 -7.70
CA HIS A 12 -0.13 -5.28 -7.86
C HIS A 12 -0.07 -6.11 -9.14
N VAL A 13 0.24 -5.48 -10.28
CA VAL A 13 0.38 -6.18 -11.56
C VAL A 13 1.53 -7.18 -11.52
N GLY A 14 2.66 -6.83 -10.90
CA GLY A 14 3.80 -7.74 -10.77
C GLY A 14 3.46 -9.00 -9.96
N VAL A 15 2.75 -8.84 -8.83
CA VAL A 15 2.31 -9.98 -8.01
C VAL A 15 1.27 -10.82 -8.77
N GLN A 16 0.30 -10.18 -9.41
CA GLN A 16 -0.71 -10.90 -10.19
C GLN A 16 -0.08 -11.69 -11.35
N TRP A 17 0.89 -11.10 -12.03
CA TRP A 17 1.64 -11.75 -13.10
C TRP A 17 2.38 -12.99 -12.58
N TRP A 18 3.03 -12.85 -11.43
CA TRP A 18 3.72 -13.95 -10.76
C TRP A 18 2.75 -15.08 -10.41
N GLU A 19 1.65 -14.77 -9.73
CA GLU A 19 0.63 -15.75 -9.31
C GLU A 19 0.04 -16.51 -10.50
N LEU A 20 -0.30 -15.82 -11.60
CA LEU A 20 -0.84 -16.46 -12.81
C LEU A 20 0.18 -17.40 -13.45
N THR A 21 1.46 -16.99 -13.49
CA THR A 21 2.55 -17.81 -14.02
C THR A 21 2.71 -19.10 -13.20
N GLU A 22 2.69 -19.01 -11.88
CA GLU A 22 2.77 -20.18 -10.98
C GLU A 22 1.56 -21.11 -11.11
N MET A 23 0.39 -20.56 -11.46
CA MET A 23 -0.82 -21.33 -11.75
C MET A 23 -0.84 -21.94 -13.16
N GLY A 24 0.17 -21.69 -14.00
CA GLY A 24 0.21 -22.14 -15.39
C GLY A 24 -0.79 -21.41 -16.30
N ILE A 25 -1.31 -20.27 -15.87
CA ILE A 25 -2.25 -19.43 -16.61
C ILE A 25 -1.43 -18.34 -17.33
N ASP A 26 -1.69 -18.14 -18.62
CA ASP A 26 -1.06 -17.05 -19.38
C ASP A 26 -1.46 -15.68 -18.79
N PRO A 27 -0.52 -14.90 -18.21
CA PRO A 27 -0.83 -13.63 -17.58
C PRO A 27 -1.42 -12.58 -18.52
N THR A 28 -1.19 -12.70 -19.83
CA THR A 28 -1.73 -11.76 -20.83
C THR A 28 -3.25 -11.87 -20.99
N THR A 29 -3.84 -12.98 -20.54
CA THR A 29 -5.30 -13.20 -20.54
C THR A 29 -6.01 -12.50 -19.38
N TRP A 30 -5.26 -11.99 -18.40
CA TRP A 30 -5.82 -11.26 -17.27
C TRP A 30 -6.18 -9.83 -17.67
N GLY A 31 -7.49 -9.58 -17.78
CA GLY A 31 -8.06 -8.27 -18.10
C GLY A 31 -8.76 -7.57 -16.92
N GLY A 32 -8.48 -7.98 -15.68
CA GLY A 32 -9.11 -7.41 -14.49
C GLY A 32 -8.74 -5.93 -14.32
N PRO A 33 -9.68 -4.98 -14.43
CA PRO A 33 -9.35 -3.57 -14.25
C PRO A 33 -9.01 -3.28 -12.79
N MET A 34 -7.85 -2.70 -12.53
CA MET A 34 -7.52 -2.15 -11.22
C MET A 34 -7.99 -0.69 -11.16
N LEU A 35 -9.06 -0.42 -10.40
CA LEU A 35 -9.59 0.92 -10.17
C LEU A 35 -9.47 1.29 -8.69
N GLY A 36 -8.74 2.36 -8.39
CA GLY A 36 -8.67 2.85 -7.01
C GLY A 36 -7.57 3.88 -6.74
N ALA A 37 -7.92 4.91 -5.98
CA ALA A 37 -6.98 5.89 -5.43
C ALA A 37 -6.26 5.38 -4.17
N SER A 38 -6.79 4.34 -3.53
CA SER A 38 -6.44 3.92 -2.18
C SER A 38 -4.98 3.53 -2.02
N GLY A 39 -4.36 2.89 -3.01
CA GLY A 39 -2.92 2.58 -2.98
C GLY A 39 -2.06 3.84 -2.90
N ALA A 40 -2.38 4.87 -3.69
CA ALA A 40 -1.66 6.14 -3.64
C ALA A 40 -1.86 6.86 -2.29
N ILE A 41 -3.06 6.78 -1.71
CA ILE A 41 -3.36 7.32 -0.38
C ILE A 41 -2.58 6.55 0.71
N PHE A 42 -2.46 5.24 0.59
CA PHE A 42 -1.70 4.42 1.53
C PHE A 42 -0.20 4.80 1.54
N GLY A 43 0.36 5.11 0.36
CA GLY A 43 1.70 5.70 0.25
C GLY A 43 1.85 7.06 0.95
N ILE A 44 0.83 7.91 0.87
CA ILE A 44 0.80 9.18 1.62
C ILE A 44 0.71 8.94 3.12
N MET A 45 -0.08 7.96 3.57
CA MET A 45 -0.17 7.60 4.99
C MET A 45 1.18 7.16 5.54
N VAL A 46 1.98 6.42 4.78
CA VAL A 46 3.34 6.05 5.19
C VAL A 46 4.24 7.28 5.32
N ALA A 47 4.22 8.19 4.34
CA ALA A 47 4.96 9.43 4.44
C ALA A 47 4.50 10.28 5.65
N PHE A 48 3.19 10.33 5.91
CA PHE A 48 2.61 11.00 7.07
C PHE A 48 3.08 10.39 8.39
N ALA A 49 3.05 9.06 8.53
CA ALA A 49 3.50 8.38 9.74
C ALA A 49 5.00 8.57 9.99
N TYR A 50 5.80 8.70 8.93
CA TYR A 50 7.23 9.00 9.04
C TYR A 50 7.47 10.44 9.54
N LEU A 51 6.77 11.42 8.95
CA LEU A 51 6.96 12.84 9.27
C LEU A 51 6.31 13.24 10.59
N PHE A 52 5.16 12.66 10.91
CA PHE A 52 4.29 13.04 12.01
C PHE A 52 3.90 11.83 12.87
N PRO A 53 4.87 11.07 13.41
CA PRO A 53 4.63 9.76 14.04
C PRO A 53 3.72 9.82 15.27
N ASN A 54 3.66 10.97 15.95
CA ASN A 54 2.86 11.16 17.16
C ASN A 54 1.47 11.76 16.90
N GLN A 55 1.15 12.15 15.65
CA GLN A 55 -0.20 12.60 15.30
C GLN A 55 -1.18 11.42 15.35
N VAL A 56 -2.43 11.72 15.71
CA VAL A 56 -3.48 10.72 15.89
C VAL A 56 -4.29 10.57 14.61
N ILE A 57 -4.46 9.33 14.16
CA ILE A 57 -5.38 8.94 13.10
C ILE A 57 -6.58 8.27 13.77
N SER A 58 -7.78 8.73 13.44
CA SER A 58 -9.03 8.19 13.96
C SER A 58 -9.79 7.48 12.84
N LEU A 59 -10.15 6.22 13.09
CA LEU A 59 -11.17 5.53 12.33
C LEU A 59 -12.53 6.10 12.72
N LEU A 60 -13.37 6.37 11.73
CA LEU A 60 -14.74 6.82 11.98
C LEU A 60 -15.63 5.64 12.43
N PHE A 61 -15.40 4.46 11.85
CA PHE A 61 -16.10 3.22 12.16
C PHE A 61 -15.15 2.01 12.12
N PRO A 62 -14.97 1.27 13.22
CA PRO A 62 -15.30 1.61 14.60
C PRO A 62 -14.51 2.84 15.08
N PRO A 63 -14.99 3.62 16.08
CA PRO A 63 -14.29 4.79 16.59
C PRO A 63 -13.03 4.36 17.37
N VAL A 64 -11.89 4.30 16.67
CA VAL A 64 -10.59 3.92 17.23
C VAL A 64 -9.56 4.96 16.82
N SER A 65 -8.86 5.52 17.82
CA SER A 65 -7.82 6.53 17.62
C SER A 65 -6.46 5.96 17.98
N LEU A 66 -5.51 6.01 17.05
CA LEU A 66 -4.15 5.53 17.23
C LEU A 66 -3.13 6.52 16.68
N LYS A 67 -1.95 6.60 17.31
CA LYS A 67 -0.84 7.40 16.76
C LYS A 67 -0.41 6.81 15.41
N ALA A 68 -0.03 7.65 14.47
CA ALA A 68 0.34 7.25 13.11
C ALA A 68 1.44 6.19 13.08
N LYS A 69 2.42 6.28 14.00
CA LYS A 69 3.50 5.28 14.15
C LYS A 69 3.05 3.87 14.51
N TYR A 70 1.84 3.71 15.04
CA TYR A 70 1.23 2.40 15.30
C TYR A 70 0.19 2.07 14.24
N PHE A 71 -0.67 3.04 13.92
CA PHE A 71 -1.77 2.85 12.98
C PHE A 71 -1.28 2.36 11.61
N VAL A 72 -0.30 3.03 11.01
CA VAL A 72 0.12 2.73 9.63
C VAL A 72 0.83 1.38 9.52
N PRO A 73 1.78 1.01 10.39
CA PRO A 73 2.36 -0.34 10.37
C PRO A 73 1.34 -1.46 10.61
N ILE A 74 0.37 -1.25 11.52
CA ILE A 74 -0.71 -2.23 11.76
C ILE A 74 -1.51 -2.45 10.48
N MET A 75 -1.93 -1.36 9.82
CA MET A 75 -2.66 -1.45 8.56
C MET A 75 -1.82 -2.15 7.48
N ALA A 76 -0.54 -1.80 7.33
CA ALA A 76 0.33 -2.47 6.35
C ALA A 76 0.49 -3.97 6.64
N GLY A 77 0.60 -4.35 7.91
CA GLY A 77 0.63 -5.77 8.32
C GLY A 77 -0.66 -6.51 7.99
N LEU A 78 -1.82 -5.87 8.20
CA LEU A 78 -3.12 -6.43 7.82
C LEU A 78 -3.25 -6.61 6.30
N GLU A 79 -2.85 -5.61 5.52
CA GLU A 79 -2.83 -5.69 4.06
C GLU A 79 -1.98 -6.86 3.56
N LEU A 80 -0.78 -7.04 4.14
CA LEU A 80 0.09 -8.17 3.82
C LEU A 80 -0.55 -9.50 4.20
N PHE A 81 -1.12 -9.60 5.39
CA PHE A 81 -1.79 -10.80 5.86
C PHE A 81 -2.96 -11.20 4.96
N TYR A 82 -3.83 -10.26 4.58
CA TYR A 82 -4.97 -10.54 3.71
C TYR A 82 -4.57 -10.82 2.27
N GLY A 83 -3.54 -10.12 1.76
CA GLY A 83 -2.96 -10.38 0.44
C GLY A 83 -2.42 -11.81 0.32
N VAL A 84 -1.60 -12.24 1.28
CA VAL A 84 -1.00 -13.59 1.27
C VAL A 84 -2.04 -14.69 1.50
N LYS A 85 -3.08 -14.44 2.30
CA LYS A 85 -4.16 -15.42 2.51
C LYS A 85 -5.10 -15.60 1.32
N GLY A 86 -4.95 -14.80 0.24
CA GLY A 86 -5.77 -14.93 -0.96
C GLY A 86 -7.27 -14.71 -0.71
N HIS A 87 -7.63 -13.92 0.30
CA HIS A 87 -9.04 -13.59 0.53
C HIS A 87 -9.56 -12.77 -0.66
N SER A 88 -10.49 -13.34 -1.44
CA SER A 88 -11.13 -12.66 -2.57
C SER A 88 -12.15 -11.63 -2.08
N THR A 89 -11.68 -10.54 -1.49
CA THR A 89 -12.50 -9.43 -0.97
C THR A 89 -12.85 -8.41 -2.05
N GLY A 90 -12.31 -8.54 -3.26
CA GLY A 90 -12.34 -7.49 -4.29
C GLY A 90 -11.36 -6.35 -4.00
N ILE A 91 -10.51 -6.46 -2.97
CA ILE A 91 -9.51 -5.46 -2.59
C ILE A 91 -8.14 -5.89 -3.10
N ALA A 92 -7.48 -5.00 -3.86
CA ALA A 92 -6.11 -5.20 -4.33
C ALA A 92 -5.09 -4.88 -3.21
N HIS A 93 -4.95 -5.78 -2.24
CA HIS A 93 -4.07 -5.59 -1.07
C HIS A 93 -2.61 -5.28 -1.45
N PHE A 94 -2.08 -5.94 -2.48
CA PHE A 94 -0.75 -5.65 -2.99
C PHE A 94 -0.62 -4.26 -3.65
N ALA A 95 -1.72 -3.65 -4.10
CA ALA A 95 -1.71 -2.26 -4.54
C ALA A 95 -1.50 -1.30 -3.35
N HIS A 96 -2.13 -1.56 -2.20
CA HIS A 96 -1.87 -0.78 -0.98
C HIS A 96 -0.41 -0.90 -0.54
N LEU A 97 0.14 -2.11 -0.52
CA LEU A 97 1.54 -2.34 -0.17
C LEU A 97 2.51 -1.69 -1.17
N GLY A 98 2.23 -1.74 -2.47
CA GLY A 98 3.03 -1.06 -3.48
C GLY A 98 3.05 0.45 -3.29
N GLY A 99 1.89 1.02 -2.99
CA GLY A 99 1.75 2.42 -2.62
C GLY A 99 2.56 2.78 -1.37
N ALA A 100 2.48 1.97 -0.31
CA ALA A 100 3.26 2.14 0.92
C ALA A 100 4.77 2.12 0.66
N VAL A 101 5.28 1.12 -0.07
CA VAL A 101 6.71 0.98 -0.37
C VAL A 101 7.22 2.19 -1.14
N PHE A 102 6.51 2.61 -2.19
CA PHE A 102 6.92 3.77 -2.98
C PHE A 102 6.78 5.08 -2.20
N GLY A 103 5.74 5.23 -1.38
CA GLY A 103 5.62 6.35 -0.44
C GLY A 103 6.80 6.44 0.51
N PHE A 104 7.22 5.30 1.07
CA PHE A 104 8.39 5.21 1.95
C PHE A 104 9.68 5.57 1.23
N ILE A 105 9.92 5.00 0.04
CA ILE A 105 11.12 5.32 -0.77
C ILE A 105 11.19 6.82 -1.06
N LEU A 106 10.06 7.42 -1.49
CA LEU A 106 10.02 8.83 -1.84
C LEU A 106 10.32 9.72 -0.63
N ILE A 107 9.71 9.43 0.53
CA ILE A 107 9.97 10.25 1.72
C ILE A 107 11.41 10.08 2.21
N MET A 108 11.98 8.88 2.11
CA MET A 108 13.38 8.66 2.44
C MET A 108 14.32 9.46 1.53
N ILE A 109 14.06 9.52 0.22
CA ILE A 109 14.85 10.32 -0.73
C ILE A 109 14.76 11.82 -0.38
N TRP A 110 13.55 12.32 -0.15
CA TRP A 110 13.33 13.75 0.12
C TRP A 110 13.79 14.21 1.50
N TYR A 111 13.68 13.34 2.51
CA TYR A 111 13.95 13.73 3.90
C TYR A 111 15.38 13.43 4.34
N LYS A 112 16.08 12.49 3.68
CA LYS A 112 17.52 12.27 3.89
C LYS A 112 18.35 13.53 3.57
N GLY A 113 17.82 14.45 2.73
CA GLY A 113 18.43 15.76 2.46
C GLY A 113 18.10 16.87 3.46
N ARG A 114 17.27 16.62 4.48
CA ARG A 114 16.78 17.63 5.44
C ARG A 114 17.23 17.41 6.88
N ILE A 115 17.91 16.30 7.17
CA ILE A 115 18.61 16.11 8.44
C ILE A 115 19.96 16.84 8.30
N ARG A 116 20.00 18.10 8.71
CA ARG A 116 21.22 18.87 9.00
C ARG A 116 21.21 19.22 10.47
#